data_AF-A0A249A4L8-F1
#
_entry.id   AF-A0A249A4L8-F1
#
_cell.length_a   1.000
_cell.length_b   1.000
_cell.length_c   1.000
_cell.angle_alpha   90.00
_cell.angle_beta   90.00
_cell.angle_gamma   90.00
#
_symmetry.space_group_name_H-M   'P 1'
#
loop_
_entity.id
_entity.type
_entity.pdbx_description
1 polymer ?
#
loop_
_entity_poly.entity_id
_entity_poly.type
_entity_poly.pdbx_seq_one_letter_code
_entity_poly.pdbx_strand_id
1 'polypeptide(L)' 'MFKEKGYDEFLAEKIRLGLEDMQSGNGLSLDESKARTKQLIERKARELANFEQENIIYG' A
#
# COMPACT_ATOMS: atom_id res chain seq x y z
N MET A 1 -22.88 5.12 20.18
CA MET A 1 -21.76 4.16 20.24
C MET A 1 -21.59 3.59 18.84
N PHE A 2 -20.65 4.12 18.05
CA PHE A 2 -20.35 3.57 16.73
C PHE A 2 -19.68 2.21 16.96
N LYS A 3 -20.33 1.12 16.55
CA LYS A 3 -19.68 -0.19 16.54
C LYS A 3 -18.59 -0.10 15.46
N GLU A 4 -17.34 -0.41 15.82
CA GLU A 4 -16.32 -0.63 14.81
C GLU A 4 -16.81 -1.70 13.85
N LYS A 5 -16.67 -1.45 12.55
CA LYS A 5 -17.04 -2.43 11.54
C LYS A 5 -16.26 -3.70 11.81
N GLY A 6 -16.95 -4.83 11.88
CA GLY A 6 -16.30 -6.13 12.04
C GLY A 6 -15.40 -6.44 10.84
N TYR A 7 -14.45 -7.38 11.03
CA TYR A 7 -13.57 -7.82 9.94
C TYR A 7 -14.36 -8.26 8.70
N ASP A 8 -15.50 -8.92 8.88
CA ASP A 8 -16.37 -9.38 7.78
C ASP A 8 -16.99 -8.21 7.00
N GLU A 9 -17.41 -7.15 7.71
CA GLU A 9 -17.98 -5.96 7.09
C GLU A 9 -16.91 -5.16 6.32
N PHE A 10 -15.69 -5.09 6.88
CA PHE A 10 -14.53 -4.55 6.19
C PHE A 10 -14.19 -5.35 4.93
N LEU A 11 -14.17 -6.69 5.02
CA LEU A 11 -13.86 -7.56 3.90
C LEU A 11 -14.91 -7.43 2.79
N ALA A 12 -16.20 -7.42 3.15
CA ALA A 12 -17.29 -7.22 2.19
C ALA A 12 -17.17 -5.88 1.46
N GLU A 13 -16.81 -4.81 2.19
CA GLU A 13 -16.58 -3.50 1.59
C GLU A 13 -15.38 -3.50 0.63
N LYS A 14 -14.26 -4.14 0.99
CA LYS A 14 -13.08 -4.25 0.12
C LYS A 14 -13.35 -5.05 -1.14
N ILE A 15 -14.11 -6.15 -1.03
CA ILE A 15 -14.51 -6.95 -2.19
C ILE A 15 -15.40 -6.11 -3.13
N ARG A 16 -16.41 -5.42 -2.59
CA ARG A 16 -17.29 -4.56 -3.38
C ARG A 16 -16.50 -3.51 -4.17
N LEU A 17 -15.58 -2.79 -3.49
CA LEU A 17 -14.74 -1.78 -4.14
C LEU A 17 -13.84 -2.38 -5.24
N GLY A 18 -13.23 -3.55 -4.99
CA GLY A 18 -12.40 -4.21 -5.99
C GLY A 18 -13.18 -4.64 -7.24
N LEU A 19 -14.43 -5.07 -7.07
CA LEU A 19 -15.31 -5.40 -8.20
C LEU A 19 -15.71 -4.15 -9.00
N GLU A 20 -16.00 -3.03 -8.32
CA GLU A 20 -16.33 -1.74 -8.95
C GLU A 20 -15.14 -1.19 -9.75
N ASP A 21 -13.93 -1.28 -9.19
CA ASP A 21 -12.70 -0.88 -9.88
C ASP A 21 -12.44 -1.75 -11.12
N MET A 22 -12.62 -3.07 -11.00
CA MET A 22 -12.48 -3.99 -12.13
C MET A 22 -13.48 -3.66 -13.25
N GLN A 23 -14.74 -3.38 -12.91
CA GLN A 23 -15.76 -2.99 -13.90
C GLN A 23 -15.46 -1.65 -14.56
N SER A 24 -14.86 -0.72 -13.81
CA SER A 24 -14.48 0.61 -14.31
C SER A 24 -13.17 0.62 -15.10
N GLY A 25 -12.49 -0.54 -15.21
CA GLY A 25 -11.17 -0.64 -15.82
C GLY A 25 -10.04 -0.02 -14.98
N ASN A 26 -10.32 0.28 -13.70
CA ASN A 26 -9.33 0.75 -12.75
C ASN A 26 -8.51 -0.44 -12.27
N GLY A 27 -7.26 -0.52 -12.72
CA GLY A 27 -6.37 -1.61 -12.37
C GLY A 27 -4.99 -1.37 -12.96
N LEU A 28 -4.06 -2.24 -12.61
CA LEU A 28 -2.73 -2.27 -13.20
C LEU A 28 -2.52 -3.60 -13.87
N SER A 29 -1.81 -3.58 -15.00
CA SER A 29 -1.20 -4.81 -15.50
C SER A 29 -0.20 -5.34 -14.47
N LEU A 30 0.11 -6.63 -14.60
CA LEU A 30 1.09 -7.27 -13.72
C LEU A 30 2.45 -6.56 -13.76
N ASP A 31 2.88 -6.12 -14.94
CA ASP A 31 4.18 -5.49 -15.12
C ASP A 31 4.20 -4.07 -14.53
N GLU A 32 3.13 -3.29 -14.69
CA GLU A 32 2.99 -1.99 -14.02
C GLU A 32 3.00 -2.13 -12.50
N SER A 33 2.28 -3.14 -11.97
CA SER A 33 2.25 -3.43 -10.54
C SER A 33 3.64 -3.77 -10.00
N LYS A 34 4.39 -4.63 -10.71
CA LYS A 34 5.78 -4.98 -10.36
C LYS A 34 6.69 -3.75 -10.40
N ALA A 35 6.59 -2.93 -11.45
CA ALA A 35 7.40 -1.74 -11.60
C ALA A 35 7.15 -0.73 -10.46
N ARG A 36 5.88 -0.45 -10.15
CA ARG A 36 5.50 0.43 -9.04
C ARG A 36 5.99 -0.10 -7.69
N THR A 37 5.84 -1.42 -7.47
CA THR A 37 6.29 -2.07 -6.24
C THR A 37 7.81 -1.96 -6.09
N LYS A 38 8.57 -2.23 -7.15
CA LYS A 38 10.03 -2.09 -7.14
C LYS A 38 10.46 -0.66 -6.81
N GLN A 39 9.88 0.34 -7.46
CA GLN A 39 10.16 1.74 -7.19
C GLN A 39 9.86 2.13 -5.73
N LEU A 40 8.75 1.63 -5.18
CA LEU A 40 8.39 1.86 -3.78
C LEU A 40 9.42 1.27 -2.83
N ILE A 41 9.83 0.02 -3.06
CA ILE A 41 10.84 -0.67 -2.24
C ILE A 41 12.16 0.10 -2.28
N GLU A 42 12.65 0.46 -3.46
CA GLU A 42 13.90 1.20 -3.62
C GLU A 42 13.83 2.57 -2.92
N ARG A 43 12.69 3.25 -2.99
CA ARG A 43 12.49 4.52 -2.28
C ARG A 43 12.53 4.31 -0.77
N LYS A 44 11.80 3.33 -0.24
CA LYS A 44 11.78 3.03 1.20
C LYS A 44 13.15 2.58 1.72
N ALA A 45 13.92 1.85 0.93
CA ALA A 45 15.29 1.48 1.29
C ALA A 45 16.19 2.71 1.43
N ARG A 46 16.07 3.70 0.53
CA ARG A 46 16.81 4.98 0.65
C ARG A 46 16.36 5.79 1.86
N GLU A 47 15.04 5.89 2.09
CA GLU A 47 14.50 6.59 3.27
C GLU A 47 15.03 5.97 4.57
N LEU A 48 15.07 4.64 4.65
CA LEU A 48 15.60 3.92 5.81
C LEU A 48 17.11 4.16 5.99
N ALA A 49 17.90 4.05 4.92
CA ALA A 49 19.35 4.29 5.00
C ALA A 49 19.68 5.72 5.43
N ASN A 50 18.94 6.72 4.93
CA ASN A 50 19.11 8.11 5.35
C ASN A 50 18.73 8.29 6.82
N PHE A 51 17.61 7.71 7.26
CA PHE A 51 17.20 7.74 8.66
C PHE A 51 18.27 7.12 9.57
N GLU A 52 18.85 5.98 9.20
CA GLU A 52 19.94 5.36 9.95
C GLU A 52 21.18 6.27 10.01
N GLN A 53 21.59 6.88 8.89
CA GLN A 53 22.71 7.83 8.87
C GLN A 53 22.47 9.05 9.76
N GLU A 54 21.29 9.65 9.71
CA GLU A 54 20.94 10.81 10.52
C GLU A 54 20.90 10.49 12.02
N ASN A 55 20.39 9.31 12.40
CA ASN A 55 20.27 8.93 13.81
C ASN A 55 21.57 8.35 14.42
N ILE A 56 22.52 7.88 13.60
CA ILE A 56 23.85 7.46 14.08
C ILE A 56 24.73 8.68 14.42
N ILE A 57 24.51 9.85 13.78
CA ILE A 57 25.29 11.07 14.04
C ILE A 57 24.91 11.77 15.37
N TYR A 58 23.74 11.45 15.95
CA TYR A 58 23.30 11.97 17.25
C TYR A 58 23.35 10.92 18.38
N GLY A 59 24.05 9.80 18.18
CA GLY A 59 24.29 8.74 19.18
C GLY A 59 25.63 8.84 19.87
#